data_AF-A0A351T3G4-F1
#
_entry.id   AF-A0A351T3G4-F1
#
_cell.length_a   1.000
_cell.length_b   1.000
_cell.length_c   1.000
_cell.angle_alpha   90.00
_cell.angle_beta   90.00
_cell.angle_gamma   90.00
#
_symmetry.space_group_name_H-M   'P 1'
#
loop_
_entity.id
_entity.type
_entity.pdbx_description
1 polymer ?
#
loop_
_entity_poly.entity_id
_entity_poly.type
_entity_poly.pdbx_seq_one_letter_code
_entity_poly.pdbx_strand_id
1 'polypeptide(L)'
;MVVDSITSVLVPIHREGYKFLAIFAAVTFILFFVAVPLGWIGVVLTLWCAYFFRDPERVTPEGDGLVISPADGVISAIEQVPPPPELEMGESPMTRVS
;
A
#
# COMPACT_ATOMS: atom_id res chain seq x y z
N MET A 1 19.57 -0.45 15.17
CA MET A 1 18.89 -1.69 15.63
C MET A 1 17.54 -1.45 16.30
N VAL A 2 17.38 -0.50 17.24
CA VAL A 2 16.06 -0.11 17.80
C VAL A 2 15.50 1.15 17.14
N VAL A 3 16.36 2.17 16.94
CA VAL A 3 15.95 3.43 16.29
C VAL A 3 15.47 3.19 14.86
N ASP A 4 16.20 2.38 14.07
CA ASP A 4 15.83 2.01 12.69
C ASP A 4 14.48 1.27 12.60
N SER A 5 14.14 0.47 13.62
CA SER A 5 12.86 -0.23 13.70
C SER A 5 11.71 0.71 14.07
N ILE A 6 11.98 1.81 14.76
CA ILE A 6 10.96 2.82 15.10
C ILE A 6 10.73 3.75 13.89
N THR A 7 11.81 4.16 13.20
CA THR A 7 11.70 5.01 12.01
C THR A 7 11.08 4.28 10.83
N SER A 8 11.24 2.96 10.69
CA SER A 8 10.53 2.19 9.65
C SER A 8 9.01 2.14 9.84
N VAL A 9 8.50 2.45 11.04
CA VAL A 9 7.06 2.57 11.32
C VAL A 9 6.55 3.98 11.01
N LEU A 10 7.41 5.00 11.13
CA LEU A 10 7.10 6.40 10.85
C LEU A 10 7.37 6.74 9.38
N VAL A 11 6.43 6.32 8.54
CA VAL A 11 6.48 6.45 7.09
C VAL A 11 5.60 7.63 6.62
N PRO A 12 5.99 8.40 5.58
CA PRO A 12 5.15 9.47 5.06
C PRO A 12 3.79 8.94 4.58
N ILE A 13 2.77 9.81 4.68
CA ILE A 13 1.42 9.49 4.22
C ILE A 13 1.31 9.79 2.72
N HIS A 14 0.70 8.87 1.98
CA HIS A 14 0.35 9.07 0.58
C HIS A 14 -0.44 10.37 0.41
N ARG A 15 -0.20 11.10 -0.70
CA ARG A 15 -0.79 12.43 -0.92
C ARG A 15 -2.32 12.44 -0.82
N GLU A 16 -2.97 11.37 -1.25
CA GLU A 16 -4.43 11.23 -1.15
C GLU A 16 -4.92 10.93 0.27
N GLY A 17 -4.09 10.29 1.09
CA GLY A 17 -4.37 9.95 2.48
C GLY A 17 -4.63 11.16 3.36
N TYR A 18 -4.01 12.32 3.06
CA TYR A 18 -4.24 13.56 3.82
C TYR A 18 -5.70 14.03 3.79
N LYS A 19 -6.43 13.81 2.69
CA LYS A 19 -7.86 14.18 2.59
C LYS A 19 -8.69 13.35 3.57
N PHE A 20 -8.47 12.03 3.59
CA PHE A 20 -9.14 11.14 4.52
C PHE A 20 -8.74 11.44 5.96
N LEU A 21 -7.45 11.65 6.21
CA LEU A 21 -6.96 12.00 7.54
C LEU A 21 -7.62 13.27 8.11
N ALA A 22 -7.78 14.32 7.28
CA ALA A 22 -8.46 15.54 7.67
C ALA A 22 -9.94 15.30 8.04
N ILE A 23 -10.64 14.45 7.27
CA ILE A 23 -12.03 14.06 7.55
C ILE A 23 -12.11 13.28 8.88
N PHE A 24 -11.24 12.28 9.07
CA PHE A 24 -11.18 11.50 10.31
C PHE A 24 -10.87 12.38 11.53
N ALA A 25 -9.94 13.32 11.40
CA ALA A 25 -9.61 14.27 12.47
C ALA A 25 -10.80 15.19 12.81
N ALA A 26 -11.50 15.72 11.80
CA ALA A 26 -12.68 16.55 12.00
C ALA A 26 -13.83 15.79 12.68
N VAL A 27 -14.11 14.55 12.24
CA VAL A 27 -15.12 13.69 12.86
C VAL A 27 -14.73 13.36 14.30
N THR A 28 -13.47 13.02 14.55
CA THR A 28 -12.94 12.75 15.90
C THR A 28 -13.16 13.93 16.83
N PHE A 29 -12.90 15.16 16.34
CA PHE A 29 -13.14 16.37 17.11
C PHE A 29 -14.63 16.53 17.46
N ILE A 30 -15.54 16.31 16.51
CA ILE A 30 -17.00 16.35 16.74
C ILE A 30 -17.42 15.29 17.77
N LEU A 31 -16.87 14.08 17.71
CA LEU A 31 -17.21 12.98 18.63
C LEU A 31 -16.89 13.31 20.10
N PHE A 32 -15.85 14.10 20.37
CA PHE A 32 -15.56 14.56 21.73
C PHE A 32 -16.66 15.44 22.33
N PHE A 33 -17.40 16.20 21.50
CA PHE A 33 -18.55 16.99 21.97
C PHE A 33 -19.81 16.13 22.22
N VAL A 34 -19.89 14.94 21.62
CA VAL A 34 -21.00 14.01 21.85
C VAL A 34 -20.75 13.22 23.13
N ALA A 35 -19.59 12.57 23.24
CA ALA A 35 -19.18 11.83 24.42
C ALA A 35 -17.67 11.57 24.40
N VAL A 36 -17.01 11.76 25.54
CA VAL A 36 -15.55 11.57 25.67
C VAL A 36 -15.08 10.18 25.20
N PRO A 37 -15.76 9.05 25.53
CA PRO A 37 -15.34 7.74 25.05
C PRO A 37 -15.38 7.60 23.51
N LEU A 38 -16.34 8.24 22.85
CA LEU A 38 -16.46 8.21 21.39
C LEU A 38 -15.33 8.99 20.71
N GLY A 39 -14.90 10.11 21.31
CA GLY A 39 -13.74 10.86 20.83
C GLY A 39 -12.46 10.00 20.81
N TRP A 40 -12.22 9.20 21.85
CA TRP A 40 -11.08 8.28 21.90
C TRP A 40 -11.13 7.18 20.82
N ILE A 41 -12.31 6.66 20.51
CA ILE A 41 -12.49 5.73 19.37
C ILE A 41 -12.11 6.44 18.07
N GLY A 42 -12.56 7.70 17.89
CA GLY A 42 -12.16 8.53 16.75
C GLY A 42 -10.65 8.74 16.64
N VAL A 43 -9.96 8.97 17.76
CA VAL A 43 -8.49 9.11 17.78
C VAL A 43 -7.82 7.85 17.26
N VAL A 44 -8.21 6.67 17.76
CA VAL A 44 -7.67 5.39 17.30
C VAL A 44 -7.91 5.20 15.80
N LEU A 45 -9.11 5.51 15.32
CA LEU A 45 -9.44 5.42 13.89
C LEU A 45 -8.66 6.42 13.03
N THR A 46 -8.39 7.62 13.55
CA THR A 46 -7.58 8.63 12.86
C THR A 46 -6.13 8.18 12.73
N LEU A 47 -5.55 7.62 13.80
CA LEU A 47 -4.22 7.04 13.77
C LEU A 47 -4.14 5.83 12.84
N TRP A 48 -5.16 4.97 12.85
CA TRP A 48 -5.28 3.85 11.92
C TRP A 48 -5.36 4.34 10.46
N CYS A 49 -6.14 5.39 10.19
CA CYS A 49 -6.23 6.00 8.86
C CYS A 49 -4.87 6.54 8.40
N ALA A 50 -4.15 7.26 9.27
CA ALA A 50 -2.79 7.73 8.96
C ALA A 50 -1.85 6.58 8.61
N TYR A 51 -1.90 5.49 9.37
CA TYR A 51 -1.07 4.31 9.13
C TYR A 51 -1.50 3.51 7.90
N PHE A 52 -2.79 3.43 7.59
CA PHE A 52 -3.31 2.74 6.41
C PHE A 52 -2.81 3.36 5.11
N PHE A 53 -2.75 4.70 5.05
CA PHE A 53 -2.27 5.45 3.90
C PHE A 53 -0.75 5.70 3.90
N ARG A 54 0.02 5.00 4.73
CA ARG A 54 1.48 5.12 4.71
C ARG A 54 2.04 4.65 3.36
N ASP A 55 3.03 5.37 2.85
CA ASP A 55 3.67 5.11 1.57
C ASP A 55 5.19 5.04 1.74
N PRO A 56 5.75 3.87 2.07
CA PRO A 56 7.19 3.71 2.24
C PRO A 56 7.90 3.72 0.89
N GLU A 57 9.11 4.26 0.88
CA GLU A 57 9.97 4.24 -0.30
C GLU A 57 10.26 2.78 -0.72
N ARG A 58 9.94 2.45 -1.97
CA ARG A 58 10.19 1.12 -2.56
C ARG A 58 11.40 1.21 -3.47
N VAL A 59 12.40 0.37 -3.22
CA VAL A 59 13.60 0.26 -4.05
C VAL A 59 13.53 -1.02 -4.89
N THR A 60 13.71 -0.88 -6.20
CA THR A 60 13.82 -2.03 -7.12
C THR A 60 15.29 -2.39 -7.33
N PRO A 61 15.66 -3.68 -7.34
CA PRO A 61 17.03 -4.07 -7.66
C PRO A 61 17.38 -3.73 -9.12
N GLU A 62 18.64 -3.37 -9.36
CA GLU A 62 19.18 -3.05 -10.69
C GLU A 62 19.98 -4.22 -11.25
N GLY A 63 19.82 -4.51 -12.55
CA GLY A 63 20.56 -5.56 -13.25
C GLY A 63 19.94 -5.95 -14.59
N ASP A 64 20.77 -6.44 -15.51
CA ASP A 64 20.32 -6.86 -16.84
C ASP A 64 19.49 -8.16 -16.77
N GLY A 65 18.42 -8.22 -17.56
CA GLY A 65 17.56 -9.41 -17.66
C GLY A 65 16.65 -9.67 -16.47
N LEU A 66 16.55 -8.73 -15.51
CA LEU A 66 15.65 -8.87 -14.37
C LEU A 66 14.18 -8.59 -14.77
N VAL A 67 13.28 -9.45 -14.29
CA VAL A 67 11.83 -9.23 -14.31
C VAL A 67 11.40 -8.98 -12.87
N ILE A 68 10.85 -7.80 -12.60
CA ILE A 68 10.50 -7.35 -11.24
C ILE A 68 9.00 -7.53 -11.02
N SER A 69 8.61 -8.03 -9.84
CA SER A 69 7.20 -8.16 -9.48
C SER A 69 6.53 -6.78 -9.43
N PRO A 70 5.34 -6.59 -10.02
CA PRO A 70 4.63 -5.32 -9.98
C PRO A 70 4.05 -5.01 -8.59
N ALA A 71 3.81 -6.05 -7.77
CA ALA A 71 3.23 -5.92 -6.44
C ALA A 71 3.68 -7.07 -5.53
N ASP A 72 3.48 -6.90 -4.23
CA ASP A 72 3.58 -7.98 -3.26
C ASP A 72 2.37 -8.91 -3.43
N GLY A 73 2.63 -10.21 -3.47
CA GLY A 73 1.59 -11.22 -3.69
C GLY A 73 2.13 -12.62 -3.52
N VAL A 74 1.32 -13.61 -3.90
CA VAL A 74 1.72 -15.01 -3.94
C VAL A 74 1.71 -15.47 -5.39
N ILE A 75 2.72 -16.23 -5.79
CA ILE A 75 2.73 -16.90 -7.09
C ILE A 75 1.71 -18.03 -7.05
N SER A 76 0.68 -17.92 -7.87
CA SER A 76 -0.37 -18.91 -8.07
C SER A 76 -0.01 -19.93 -9.16
N ALA A 77 0.71 -19.52 -10.21
CA ALA A 77 1.09 -20.41 -11.30
C ALA A 77 2.33 -19.93 -12.07
N ILE A 78 3.08 -20.89 -12.61
CA ILE A 78 4.17 -20.66 -13.57
C ILE A 78 3.94 -21.63 -14.73
N GLU A 79 3.55 -21.12 -15.90
CA GLU A 79 3.20 -21.93 -17.06
C GLU A 79 3.57 -21.29 -18.39
N GLN A 80 3.66 -22.12 -19.45
CA GLN A 80 3.90 -21.68 -20.82
C GLN A 80 2.56 -21.41 -21.52
N VAL A 81 2.27 -20.15 -21.85
CA VAL A 81 0.97 -19.74 -22.43
C VAL A 81 1.23 -18.73 -23.54
N PRO A 82 0.49 -18.75 -24.67
CA PRO A 82 0.54 -17.66 -25.64
C PRO A 82 0.18 -16.32 -24.97
N PRO A 83 0.83 -15.21 -25.35
CA PRO A 83 0.53 -13.92 -24.76
C PRO A 83 -0.90 -13.46 -25.14
N PRO A 84 -1.53 -12.59 -24.32
CA PRO A 84 -2.83 -12.02 -24.64
C PRO A 84 -2.84 -11.33 -26.02
N PRO A 85 -3.87 -11.54 -26.86
CA PRO A 85 -3.94 -10.96 -28.20
C PRO A 85 -3.85 -9.43 -28.20
N GLU A 86 -4.27 -8.77 -27.12
CA GLU A 86 -4.26 -7.32 -26.94
C GLU A 86 -2.84 -6.74 -26.88
N LEU A 87 -1.82 -7.57 -26.64
CA LEU A 87 -0.42 -7.14 -26.57
C LEU A 87 0.32 -7.25 -27.91
N GLU A 88 -0.30 -7.84 -28.95
CA GLU A 88 0.29 -8.01 -30.29
C GLU A 88 1.67 -8.72 -30.29
N MET A 89 1.93 -9.60 -29.31
CA MET A 89 3.22 -10.28 -29.10
C MET A 89 3.37 -11.61 -29.84
N GLY A 90 2.41 -11.96 -30.72
CA GLY A 90 2.37 -13.23 -31.45
C GLY A 90 1.74 -14.39 -30.65
N GLU A 91 1.84 -15.62 -31.16
CA GLU A 91 1.21 -16.80 -30.54
C GLU A 91 2.21 -17.79 -29.92
N SER A 92 3.51 -17.50 -29.97
CA SER A 92 4.52 -18.39 -29.39
C SER A 92 4.37 -18.45 -27.86
N PRO A 93 4.29 -19.64 -27.25
CA PRO A 93 4.16 -19.77 -25.80
C PRO A 93 5.31 -19.10 -25.04
N MET A 94 4.98 -18.27 -24.06
CA MET A 94 5.92 -17.57 -23.17
C MET A 94 5.69 -17.97 -21.72
N THR A 95 6.69 -17.76 -20.87
CA THR A 95 6.55 -18.01 -19.43
C THR A 95 5.66 -16.96 -18.81
N ARG A 96 4.49 -17.37 -18.32
CA ARG A 96 3.58 -16.53 -17.54
C ARG A 96 3.77 -16.84 -16.06
N VAL A 97 3.96 -15.79 -15.26
CA VAL A 97 3.99 -15.85 -13.80
C VAL A 97 2.76 -15.09 -13.29
N SER A 98 1.89 -15.76 -12.54
CA SER A 98 0.70 -15.19 -11.90
C SER A 98 0.58 -15.63 -10.46
#